data_AF-A0AAW1Y988-F1
#
_entry.id   AF-A0AAW1Y988-F1
#
_cell.length_a   1.000
_cell.length_b   1.000
_cell.length_c   1.000
_cell.angle_alpha   90.00
_cell.angle_beta   90.00
_cell.angle_gamma   90.00
#
_symmetry.space_group_name_H-M   'P 1'
#
loop_
_entity.id
_entity.type
_entity.pdbx_description
1 polymer ?
#
loop_
_entity_poly.entity_id
_entity_poly.type
_entity_poly.pdbx_seq_one_letter_code
_entity_poly.pdbx_strand_id
1 'polypeptide(L)'
;MAVPVANKKLLEELESMGFPRVRATRALHYSGNANLEAAIDWIVDHENDPDIDQMPLVTVDINIESPEPFEITEVMKIKAQELRDQVRKKKKEEEKKMEQLREREREKLEFCLLICYMIFTSLHLRFNLMLQFFLFGLSFNLSKDNARKRNIDFRNSEKEEEKRARERIRWKLEQDKLERRGKLGLSPSTKLSIPVMREKQKSMPVLSIAKSELMRECLRSLRRNHKNDDARVQRAFQTLLIYVGNVPKNPDEEKFRKIRLSNPSFLVRVGNLIGGIEFLELCGFEKTEGGQFLYLPRDKVDMSILYSAASELKSALTNPFFGLL
;
A
#
# COMPACT_ATOMS: atom_id res chain seq x y z
N MET A 1 12.49 -17.87 88.53
CA MET A 1 12.41 -17.14 87.26
C MET A 1 13.83 -16.90 86.79
N ALA A 2 14.29 -17.64 85.78
CA ALA A 2 15.66 -17.54 85.28
C ALA A 2 15.65 -16.96 83.87
N VAL A 3 16.47 -15.93 83.65
CA VAL A 3 16.62 -15.22 82.39
C VAL A 3 17.69 -15.96 81.56
N PRO A 4 17.47 -16.22 80.26
CA PRO A 4 18.50 -16.85 79.41
C PRO A 4 19.80 -16.03 79.45
N VAL A 5 20.94 -16.71 79.57
CA VAL A 5 22.26 -16.08 79.69
C VAL A 5 22.71 -15.59 78.31
N ALA A 6 22.22 -14.42 77.92
CA ALA A 6 22.74 -13.67 76.77
C ALA A 6 24.07 -12.98 77.14
N ASN A 7 24.98 -12.85 76.19
CA ASN A 7 26.23 -12.13 76.41
C ASN A 7 25.95 -10.66 76.73
N LYS A 8 26.29 -10.23 77.96
CA LYS A 8 25.96 -8.90 78.48
C LYS A 8 26.48 -7.76 77.61
N LYS A 9 27.64 -7.92 76.96
CA LYS A 9 28.23 -6.89 76.09
C LYS A 9 27.43 -6.68 74.80
N LEU A 10 27.08 -7.77 74.11
CA LEU A 10 26.26 -7.71 72.90
C LEU A 10 24.83 -7.23 73.19
N LEU A 11 24.31 -7.57 74.38
CA LEU A 11 23.02 -7.10 74.83
C LEU A 11 23.02 -5.58 75.07
N GLU A 12 24.05 -5.03 75.73
CA GLU A 12 24.21 -3.58 75.92
C GLU A 12 24.37 -2.83 74.60
N GLU A 13 25.07 -3.41 73.61
CA GLU A 13 25.20 -2.82 72.26
C GLU A 13 23.86 -2.79 71.50
N LEU A 14 23.08 -3.87 71.57
CA LEU A 14 21.73 -3.91 70.98
C LEU A 14 20.76 -2.94 71.69
N GLU A 15 20.84 -2.84 73.02
CA GLU A 15 20.09 -1.84 73.80
C GLU A 15 20.48 -0.41 73.41
N SER A 16 21.79 -0.15 73.21
CA SER A 16 22.31 1.15 72.75
C SER A 16 21.83 1.53 71.35
N MET A 17 21.63 0.54 70.47
CA MET A 17 21.04 0.75 69.14
C MET A 17 19.51 0.91 69.16
N GLY A 18 18.88 0.82 70.33
CA GLY A 18 17.45 1.08 70.51
C GLY A 18 16.55 -0.15 70.41
N PHE A 19 17.11 -1.36 70.36
CA PHE A 19 16.31 -2.58 70.38
C PHE A 19 15.83 -2.90 71.82
N PRO A 20 14.55 -3.27 72.02
CA PRO A 20 14.08 -3.68 73.34
C PRO A 20 14.86 -4.88 73.89
N ARG A 21 15.23 -4.83 75.18
CA ARG A 21 16.02 -5.87 75.85
C ARG A 21 15.48 -7.28 75.65
N VAL A 22 14.15 -7.45 75.66
CA VAL A 22 13.48 -8.75 75.50
C VAL A 22 13.75 -9.33 74.10
N ARG A 23 13.63 -8.48 73.07
CA ARG A 23 13.87 -8.82 71.67
C ARG A 23 15.34 -9.12 71.41
N ALA A 24 16.23 -8.29 71.94
CA ALA A 24 17.67 -8.49 71.87
C ALA A 24 18.11 -9.81 72.55
N THR A 25 17.54 -10.13 73.71
CA THR A 25 17.83 -11.38 74.43
C THR A 25 17.37 -12.61 73.64
N ARG A 26 16.18 -12.55 73.03
CA ARG A 26 15.65 -13.63 72.17
C ARG A 26 16.48 -13.80 70.91
N ALA A 27 16.85 -12.70 70.25
CA ALA A 27 17.71 -12.72 69.08
C ALA A 27 19.09 -13.32 69.37
N LEU A 28 19.71 -12.92 70.48
CA LEU A 28 20.99 -13.50 70.92
C LEU A 28 20.89 -14.98 71.29
N HIS A 29 19.74 -15.42 71.82
CA HIS A 29 19.49 -16.82 72.10
C HIS A 29 19.39 -17.64 70.80
N TYR A 30 18.61 -17.19 69.81
CA TYR A 30 18.44 -17.92 68.54
C TYR A 30 19.65 -17.79 67.60
N SER A 31 20.40 -16.69 67.67
CA SER A 31 21.66 -16.53 66.93
C SER A 31 22.85 -17.26 67.58
N GLY A 32 22.64 -17.89 68.76
CA GLY A 32 23.66 -18.65 69.47
C GLY A 32 24.79 -17.79 70.05
N ASN A 33 24.53 -16.52 70.35
CA ASN A 33 25.50 -15.53 70.84
C ASN A 33 26.73 -15.34 69.91
N ALA A 34 26.61 -15.59 68.60
CA ALA A 34 27.76 -15.65 67.68
C ALA A 34 28.40 -14.28 67.36
N ASN A 35 27.60 -13.28 67.01
CA ASN A 35 28.03 -11.91 66.70
C ASN A 35 26.84 -10.94 66.79
N LEU A 36 27.12 -9.62 66.74
CA LEU A 36 26.10 -8.58 66.81
C LEU A 36 25.21 -8.59 65.57
N GLU A 37 25.81 -8.72 64.38
CA GLU A 37 25.10 -8.65 63.11
C GLU A 37 24.11 -9.80 62.89
N ALA A 38 24.43 -11.05 63.29
CA ALA A 38 23.46 -12.14 63.17
C ALA A 38 22.29 -11.99 64.15
N ALA A 39 22.49 -11.30 65.28
CA ALA A 39 21.38 -10.95 66.17
C ALA A 39 20.49 -9.88 65.52
N ILE A 40 21.07 -8.89 64.84
CA ILE A 40 20.32 -7.87 64.09
C ILE A 40 19.55 -8.51 62.92
N ASP A 41 20.21 -9.33 62.10
CA ASP A 41 19.57 -10.02 60.97
C ASP A 41 18.38 -10.87 61.45
N TRP A 42 18.54 -11.60 62.57
CA TRP A 42 17.43 -12.35 63.16
C TRP A 42 16.27 -11.46 63.60
N ILE A 43 16.56 -10.30 64.21
CA ILE A 43 15.52 -9.33 64.61
C ILE A 43 14.77 -8.81 63.38
N VAL A 44 15.48 -8.49 62.30
CA VAL A 44 14.90 -7.99 61.06
C VAL A 44 14.01 -9.04 60.40
N ASP A 45 14.49 -10.29 60.32
CA ASP A 45 13.75 -11.39 59.70
C ASP A 45 12.45 -11.74 60.45
N HIS A 46 12.37 -11.42 61.75
CA HIS A 46 11.24 -11.78 62.62
C HIS A 46 10.47 -10.56 63.16
N GLU A 47 10.73 -9.34 62.64
CA GLU A 47 10.19 -8.09 63.21
C GLU A 47 8.65 -8.00 63.20
N ASN A 48 8.00 -8.76 62.31
CA ASN A 48 6.55 -8.77 62.11
C ASN A 48 5.84 -9.89 62.90
N ASP A 49 6.57 -10.69 63.66
CA ASP A 49 5.99 -11.77 64.44
C ASP A 49 5.28 -11.22 65.68
N PRO A 50 3.97 -11.50 65.88
CA PRO A 50 3.17 -10.93 66.97
C PRO A 50 3.59 -11.39 68.36
N ASP A 51 4.46 -12.39 68.46
CA ASP A 51 5.02 -12.94 69.69
C ASP A 51 6.48 -12.53 69.94
N ILE A 52 7.11 -11.70 69.10
CA ILE A 52 8.54 -11.37 69.20
C ILE A 52 8.92 -10.72 70.55
N ASP A 53 8.00 -9.97 71.15
CA ASP A 53 8.20 -9.29 72.44
C ASP A 53 7.74 -10.14 73.64
N GLN A 54 7.30 -11.39 73.42
CA GLN A 54 6.97 -12.31 74.51
C GLN A 54 8.23 -13.01 75.01
N MET A 55 8.51 -12.83 76.31
CA MET A 55 9.63 -13.48 77.02
C MET A 55 9.41 -15.02 77.02
N PRO A 56 10.31 -15.82 76.42
CA PRO A 56 10.16 -17.27 76.38
C PRO A 56 10.31 -17.87 77.79
N LEU A 57 9.35 -18.71 78.19
CA LEU A 57 9.37 -19.46 79.44
C LEU A 57 10.09 -20.80 79.26
N VAL A 58 11.35 -20.83 79.71
CA VAL A 58 12.20 -22.00 80.05
C VAL A 58 12.76 -22.83 78.89
N THR A 59 14.09 -22.96 78.86
CA THR A 59 14.80 -24.18 78.47
C THR A 59 15.41 -24.84 79.71
N VAL A 60 15.28 -26.16 79.77
CA VAL A 60 16.07 -27.05 80.62
C VAL A 60 17.54 -26.83 80.27
N ASP A 61 18.39 -26.68 81.30
CA ASP A 61 19.85 -26.68 81.18
C ASP A 61 20.29 -28.03 80.59
N ILE A 62 20.44 -28.11 79.27
CA ILE A 62 21.38 -29.03 78.67
C ILE A 62 22.67 -28.24 78.57
N ASN A 63 23.55 -28.50 79.53
CA ASN A 63 24.96 -28.18 79.42
C ASN A 63 25.48 -28.96 78.20
N ILE A 64 25.35 -28.39 77.01
CA ILE A 64 26.07 -28.85 75.82
C ILE A 64 27.50 -28.40 76.09
N GLU A 65 28.22 -29.24 76.82
CA GLU A 65 29.64 -29.43 76.60
C GLU A 65 29.80 -29.43 75.09
N SER A 66 30.43 -28.38 74.56
CA SER A 66 30.85 -28.32 73.16
C SER A 66 31.39 -29.70 72.85
N PRO A 67 30.73 -30.50 71.98
CA PRO A 67 31.41 -31.67 71.46
C PRO A 67 32.68 -31.08 70.87
N GLU A 68 33.84 -31.58 71.30
CA GLU A 68 35.08 -31.35 70.59
C GLU A 68 34.76 -31.44 69.09
N PRO A 69 35.30 -30.52 68.26
CA PRO A 69 34.89 -30.40 66.87
C PRO A 69 34.82 -31.78 66.25
N PHE A 70 33.61 -32.31 66.03
CA PHE A 70 33.43 -33.64 65.45
C PHE A 70 34.30 -33.61 64.21
N GLU A 71 35.32 -34.47 64.17
CA GLU A 71 36.19 -34.59 63.02
C GLU A 71 35.26 -34.83 61.84
N ILE A 72 35.00 -33.78 61.06
CA ILE A 72 34.27 -33.90 59.81
C ILE A 72 35.16 -34.87 59.05
N THR A 73 34.73 -36.14 58.99
CA THR A 73 35.51 -37.20 58.34
C THR A 73 35.95 -36.63 57.01
N GLU A 74 37.24 -36.76 56.68
CA GLU A 74 37.78 -36.13 55.46
C GLU A 74 36.91 -36.44 54.23
N VAL A 75 36.28 -37.60 54.23
CA VAL A 75 35.24 -38.06 53.31
C VAL A 75 34.07 -37.06 53.11
N MET A 76 33.50 -36.49 54.17
CA MET A 76 32.39 -35.52 54.09
C MET A 76 32.86 -34.17 53.52
N LYS A 77 34.07 -33.71 53.86
CA LYS A 77 34.67 -32.49 53.27
C LYS A 77 34.95 -32.68 51.78
N ILE A 78 35.55 -33.82 51.41
CA ILE A 78 35.83 -34.18 50.02
C ILE A 78 34.54 -34.23 49.20
N LYS A 79 33.48 -34.87 49.72
CA LYS A 79 32.18 -34.95 49.03
C LYS A 79 31.50 -33.59 48.87
N ALA A 80 31.60 -32.71 49.88
CA ALA A 80 31.10 -31.35 49.79
C ALA A 80 31.90 -30.49 48.78
N GLN A 81 33.22 -30.65 48.73
CA GLN A 81 34.10 -30.01 47.75
C GLN A 81 33.78 -30.49 46.33
N GLU A 82 33.62 -31.80 46.15
CA GLU A 82 33.28 -32.42 44.87
C GLU A 82 31.93 -31.95 44.34
N LEU A 83 30.89 -31.88 45.20
CA LEU A 83 29.59 -31.31 44.83
C LEU A 83 29.69 -29.85 44.40
N ARG A 84 30.51 -29.03 45.09
CA ARG A 84 30.76 -27.63 44.69
C ARG A 84 31.47 -27.54 43.34
N ASP A 85 32.44 -28.40 43.08
CA ASP A 85 33.16 -28.43 41.81
C ASP A 85 32.29 -28.96 40.66
N GLN A 86 31.41 -29.92 40.92
CA GLN A 86 30.39 -30.37 39.97
C GLN A 86 29.42 -29.24 39.60
N VAL A 87 28.93 -28.46 40.58
CA VAL A 87 28.07 -27.30 40.32
C VAL A 87 28.82 -26.23 39.51
N ARG A 88 30.07 -25.94 39.84
CA ARG A 88 30.91 -25.00 39.07
C ARG A 88 31.14 -25.48 37.64
N LYS A 89 31.36 -26.78 37.44
CA LYS A 89 31.55 -27.37 36.11
C LYS A 89 30.26 -27.31 35.28
N LYS A 90 29.10 -27.66 35.87
CA LYS A 90 27.79 -27.53 35.23
C LYS A 90 27.49 -26.08 34.83
N LYS A 91 27.74 -25.12 35.73
CA LYS A 91 27.55 -23.69 35.44
C LYS A 91 28.42 -23.22 34.26
N LYS A 92 29.69 -23.63 34.21
CA LYS A 92 30.60 -23.33 33.08
C LYS A 92 30.14 -23.99 31.76
N GLU A 93 29.63 -25.21 31.82
CA GLU A 93 29.10 -25.90 30.63
C GLU A 93 27.80 -25.25 30.12
N GLU A 94 26.91 -24.85 31.02
CA GLU A 94 25.69 -24.11 30.68
C GLU A 94 26.00 -22.74 30.09
N GLU A 95 26.96 -22.01 30.66
CA GLU A 95 27.41 -20.72 30.14
C GLU A 95 27.97 -20.84 28.72
N LYS A 96 28.83 -21.85 28.46
CA LYS A 96 29.34 -22.14 27.10
C LYS A 96 28.22 -22.50 26.12
N LYS A 97 27.23 -23.29 26.55
CA LYS A 97 26.06 -23.62 25.71
C LYS A 97 25.23 -22.39 25.38
N MET A 98 25.02 -21.50 26.35
CA MET A 98 24.32 -20.23 26.15
C MET A 98 25.09 -19.30 25.22
N GLU A 99 26.42 -19.26 25.34
CA GLU A 99 27.28 -18.49 24.46
C GLU A 99 27.22 -19.00 23.01
N GLN A 100 27.34 -20.30 22.80
CA GLN A 100 27.19 -20.93 21.48
C GLN A 100 25.79 -20.73 20.87
N LEU A 101 24.73 -20.69 21.69
CA LEU A 101 23.39 -20.36 21.22
C LEU A 101 23.31 -18.92 20.73
N ARG A 102 23.87 -17.96 21.49
CA ARG A 102 23.94 -16.55 21.08
C ARG A 102 24.75 -16.36 19.80
N GLU A 103 25.88 -17.06 19.65
CA GLU A 103 26.68 -17.01 18.41
C GLU A 103 25.88 -17.53 17.21
N ARG A 104 25.21 -18.69 17.34
CA ARG A 104 24.33 -19.22 16.29
C ARG A 104 23.19 -18.27 15.94
N GLU A 105 22.65 -17.55 16.92
CA GLU A 105 21.62 -16.52 16.68
C GLU A 105 22.18 -15.33 15.92
N ARG A 106 23.41 -14.86 16.24
CA ARG A 106 24.09 -13.81 15.47
C ARG A 106 24.31 -14.24 14.02
N GLU A 107 24.84 -15.44 13.79
CA GLU A 107 25.05 -15.98 12.44
C GLU A 107 23.75 -16.04 11.64
N LYS A 108 22.65 -16.49 12.26
CA LYS A 108 21.32 -16.47 11.63
C LYS A 108 20.85 -15.06 11.28
N LEU A 109 21.08 -14.10 12.17
CA LEU A 109 20.69 -12.71 11.97
C LEU A 109 21.50 -12.07 10.82
N GLU A 110 22.80 -12.31 10.77
CA GLU A 110 23.67 -11.85 9.67
C GLU A 110 23.23 -12.45 8.33
N PHE A 111 22.91 -13.75 8.29
CA PHE A 111 22.41 -14.39 7.09
C PHE A 111 21.05 -13.82 6.65
N CYS A 112 20.14 -13.55 7.59
CA CYS A 112 18.86 -12.88 7.30
C CYS A 112 19.06 -11.46 6.74
N LEU A 113 19.99 -10.69 7.30
CA LEU A 113 20.33 -9.35 6.81
C LEU A 113 20.91 -9.39 5.39
N LEU A 114 21.81 -10.34 5.12
CA LEU A 114 22.38 -10.53 3.78
C LEU A 114 21.28 -10.86 2.75
N ILE A 115 20.37 -11.77 3.08
CA ILE A 115 19.23 -12.11 2.22
C ILE A 115 18.33 -10.88 2.00
N CYS A 116 17.98 -10.14 3.06
CA CYS A 116 17.17 -8.93 2.94
C CYS A 116 17.84 -7.90 2.02
N TYR A 117 19.15 -7.69 2.17
CA TYR A 117 19.92 -6.79 1.31
C TYR A 117 19.93 -7.27 -0.16
N MET A 118 20.13 -8.56 -0.41
CA MET A 118 20.09 -9.12 -1.78
C MET A 118 18.69 -8.97 -2.42
N ILE A 119 17.62 -9.20 -1.66
CA ILE A 119 16.24 -9.03 -2.15
C ILE A 119 15.97 -7.54 -2.44
N PHE A 120 16.36 -6.65 -1.52
CA PHE A 120 16.15 -5.22 -1.66
C PHE A 120 16.90 -4.66 -2.88
N THR A 121 18.18 -5.01 -3.04
CA THR A 121 18.99 -4.60 -4.20
C THR A 121 18.45 -5.17 -5.52
N SER A 122 18.03 -6.43 -5.55
CA SER A 122 17.40 -7.04 -6.73
C SER A 122 16.09 -6.35 -7.11
N LEU A 123 15.23 -6.05 -6.12
CA LEU A 123 13.98 -5.35 -6.33
C LEU A 123 14.21 -3.92 -6.82
N HIS A 124 15.17 -3.22 -6.21
CA HIS A 124 15.56 -1.87 -6.62
C HIS A 124 16.10 -1.83 -8.05
N LEU A 125 16.91 -2.80 -8.45
CA LEU A 125 17.42 -2.90 -9.83
C LEU A 125 16.29 -3.15 -10.83
N ARG A 126 15.34 -4.04 -10.51
CA ARG A 126 14.15 -4.29 -11.33
C ARG A 126 13.28 -3.04 -11.47
N PHE A 127 13.08 -2.30 -10.39
CA PHE A 127 12.31 -1.06 -10.39
C PHE A 127 12.98 0.01 -11.27
N ASN A 128 14.30 0.20 -11.13
CA ASN A 128 15.04 1.13 -11.98
C ASN A 128 14.99 0.75 -13.46
N LEU A 129 15.12 -0.54 -13.77
CA LEU A 129 15.01 -1.03 -15.14
C LEU A 129 13.61 -0.78 -15.72
N MET A 130 12.56 -1.00 -14.94
CA MET A 130 11.17 -0.70 -15.32
C MET A 130 10.96 0.79 -15.60
N LEU A 131 11.48 1.66 -14.73
CA LEU A 131 11.46 3.11 -14.91
C LEU A 131 12.19 3.54 -16.20
N GLN A 132 13.33 2.94 -16.48
CA GLN A 132 14.09 3.24 -17.70
C GLN A 132 13.31 2.84 -18.96
N PHE A 133 12.65 1.68 -18.97
CA PHE A 133 11.76 1.29 -20.07
C PHE A 133 10.56 2.23 -20.22
N PHE A 134 9.97 2.67 -19.10
CA PHE A 134 8.86 3.62 -19.11
C PHE A 134 9.27 4.98 -19.69
N LEU A 135 10.40 5.54 -19.24
CA LEU A 135 10.95 6.80 -19.75
C LEU A 135 11.33 6.70 -21.24
N PHE A 136 11.92 5.58 -21.65
CA PHE A 136 12.22 5.33 -23.06
C PHE A 136 10.93 5.30 -23.91
N GLY A 137 9.88 4.64 -23.42
CA GLY A 137 8.56 4.62 -24.06
C GLY A 137 7.94 6.01 -24.20
N LEU A 138 8.01 6.86 -23.17
CA LEU A 138 7.55 8.24 -23.24
C LEU A 138 8.32 9.05 -24.29
N SER A 139 9.65 8.95 -24.29
CA SER A 139 10.51 9.64 -25.26
C SER A 139 10.21 9.21 -26.70
N PHE A 140 10.01 7.91 -26.93
CA PHE A 140 9.65 7.37 -28.24
C PHE A 140 8.31 7.92 -28.75
N ASN A 141 7.28 7.95 -27.88
CA ASN A 141 5.97 8.51 -28.25
C ASN A 141 6.07 9.99 -28.57
N LEU A 142 6.80 10.77 -27.75
CA LEU A 142 7.02 12.19 -27.99
C LEU A 142 7.70 12.45 -29.35
N SER A 143 8.72 11.63 -29.69
CA SER A 143 9.39 11.70 -30.99
C SER A 143 8.43 11.39 -32.15
N LYS A 144 7.60 10.36 -32.00
CA LYS A 144 6.58 9.98 -32.99
C LYS A 144 5.53 11.08 -33.20
N ASP A 145 5.09 11.73 -32.13
CA ASP A 145 4.12 12.83 -32.19
C ASP A 145 4.74 14.09 -32.81
N ASN A 146 6.00 14.40 -32.50
CA ASN A 146 6.74 15.46 -33.17
C ASN A 146 6.89 15.20 -34.68
N ALA A 147 7.13 13.95 -35.09
CA ALA A 147 7.18 13.58 -36.50
C ALA A 147 5.82 13.72 -37.20
N ARG A 148 4.73 13.30 -36.56
CA ARG A 148 3.36 13.48 -37.07
C ARG A 148 3.01 14.95 -37.26
N LYS A 149 3.37 15.79 -36.28
CA LYS A 149 3.14 17.25 -36.33
C LYS A 149 3.79 17.88 -37.56
N ARG A 150 5.08 17.58 -37.82
CA ARG A 150 5.80 18.06 -39.01
C ARG A 150 5.12 17.67 -40.32
N ASN A 151 4.61 16.45 -40.43
CA ASN A 151 3.93 15.98 -41.64
C ASN A 151 2.57 16.68 -41.86
N ILE A 152 1.83 16.93 -40.78
CA ILE A 152 0.58 17.71 -40.84
C ILE A 152 0.87 19.15 -41.27
N ASP A 153 1.88 19.78 -40.68
CA ASP A 153 2.27 21.16 -41.00
C ASP A 153 2.69 21.28 -42.48
N PHE A 154 3.44 20.31 -43.00
CA PHE A 154 3.81 20.25 -44.42
C PHE A 154 2.57 20.19 -45.35
N ARG A 155 1.63 19.28 -45.08
CA ARG A 155 0.38 19.17 -45.87
C ARG A 155 -0.49 20.42 -45.77
N ASN A 156 -0.49 21.09 -44.62
CA ASN A 156 -1.21 22.35 -44.44
C ASN A 156 -0.56 23.48 -45.24
N SER A 157 0.78 23.57 -45.24
CA SER A 157 1.50 24.57 -46.04
C SER A 157 1.29 24.40 -47.54
N GLU A 158 1.28 23.17 -48.03
CA GLU A 158 1.03 22.85 -49.45
C GLU A 158 -0.39 23.28 -49.87
N LYS A 159 -1.40 22.94 -49.06
CA LYS A 159 -2.79 23.38 -49.30
C LYS A 159 -2.93 24.90 -49.28
N GLU A 160 -2.23 25.58 -48.38
CA GLU A 160 -2.29 27.04 -48.26
C GLU A 160 -1.60 27.74 -49.43
N GLU A 161 -0.50 27.18 -49.94
CA GLU A 161 0.13 27.63 -51.17
C GLU A 161 -0.76 27.39 -52.40
N GLU A 162 -1.42 26.24 -52.48
CA GLU A 162 -2.38 25.94 -53.53
C GLU A 162 -3.57 26.92 -53.51
N LYS A 163 -4.12 27.23 -52.33
CA LYS A 163 -5.17 28.26 -52.19
C LYS A 163 -4.68 29.62 -52.66
N ARG A 164 -3.49 30.06 -52.24
CA ARG A 164 -2.89 31.33 -52.69
C ARG A 164 -2.67 31.34 -54.21
N ALA A 165 -2.26 30.23 -54.81
CA ALA A 165 -2.13 30.10 -56.26
C ALA A 165 -3.49 30.21 -56.97
N ARG A 166 -4.52 29.51 -56.48
CA ARG A 166 -5.88 29.58 -57.00
C ARG A 166 -6.47 30.99 -56.90
N GLU A 167 -6.22 31.70 -55.81
CA GLU A 167 -6.65 33.09 -55.63
C GLU A 167 -5.98 34.04 -56.62
N ARG A 168 -4.67 33.86 -56.88
CA ARG A 168 -3.96 34.62 -57.93
C ARG A 168 -4.55 34.39 -59.32
N ILE A 169 -4.91 33.15 -59.65
CA ILE A 169 -5.56 32.81 -60.93
C ILE A 169 -6.94 33.45 -61.00
N ARG A 170 -7.73 33.35 -59.92
CA ARG A 170 -9.06 33.97 -59.83
C ARG A 170 -8.98 35.49 -60.03
N TRP A 171 -8.04 36.15 -59.36
CA TRP A 171 -7.80 37.59 -59.53
C TRP A 171 -7.47 37.96 -60.98
N LYS A 172 -6.59 37.20 -61.64
CA LYS A 172 -6.27 37.41 -63.06
C LYS A 172 -7.48 37.21 -63.97
N LEU A 173 -8.30 36.17 -63.72
CA LEU A 173 -9.55 35.94 -64.45
C LEU A 173 -10.54 37.09 -64.27
N GLU A 174 -10.66 37.64 -63.06
CA GLU A 174 -11.53 38.78 -62.75
C GLU A 174 -11.07 40.04 -63.52
N GLN A 175 -9.77 40.31 -63.53
CA GLN A 175 -9.14 41.40 -64.28
C GLN A 175 -9.36 41.27 -65.79
N ASP A 176 -9.10 40.07 -66.35
CA ASP A 176 -9.30 39.80 -67.77
C ASP A 176 -10.79 39.88 -68.17
N LYS A 177 -11.69 39.48 -67.28
CA LYS A 177 -13.14 39.64 -67.45
C LYS A 177 -13.56 41.11 -67.44
N LEU A 178 -12.95 41.95 -66.60
CA LEU A 178 -13.16 43.41 -66.60
C LEU A 178 -12.59 44.06 -67.86
N GLU A 179 -11.41 43.66 -68.33
CA GLU A 179 -10.80 44.20 -69.55
C GLU A 179 -11.60 43.85 -70.80
N ARG A 180 -12.05 42.58 -70.92
CA ARG A 180 -12.94 42.14 -72.01
C ARG A 180 -14.29 42.84 -71.95
N ARG A 181 -14.84 43.08 -70.76
CA ARG A 181 -16.09 43.82 -70.57
C ARG A 181 -15.95 45.30 -70.96
N GLY A 182 -14.79 45.91 -70.74
CA GLY A 182 -14.46 47.26 -71.22
C GLY A 182 -14.33 47.33 -72.74
N LYS A 183 -13.66 46.35 -73.37
CA LYS A 183 -13.50 46.27 -74.84
C LYS A 183 -14.80 45.95 -75.58
N LEU A 184 -15.75 45.25 -74.96
CA LEU A 184 -17.05 44.88 -75.55
C LEU A 184 -18.16 45.91 -75.30
N GLY A 185 -17.90 47.04 -74.63
CA GLY A 185 -18.84 48.17 -74.53
C GLY A 185 -20.18 47.85 -73.83
N LEU A 186 -20.22 46.97 -72.83
CA LEU A 186 -21.46 46.61 -72.12
C LEU A 186 -21.63 47.41 -70.80
N SER A 187 -22.69 48.24 -70.78
CA SER A 187 -23.18 49.03 -69.62
C SER A 187 -23.61 48.15 -68.43
N PRO A 188 -23.48 48.61 -67.16
CA PRO A 188 -23.83 47.82 -65.99
C PRO A 188 -25.32 47.87 -65.68
N SER A 189 -26.04 46.82 -66.04
CA SER A 189 -27.23 46.43 -65.29
C SER A 189 -27.54 44.94 -65.45
N THR A 190 -28.25 44.42 -64.46
CA THR A 190 -28.81 43.07 -64.34
C THR A 190 -27.88 42.00 -63.76
N LYS A 191 -27.83 42.00 -62.42
CA LYS A 191 -27.70 40.74 -61.68
C LYS A 191 -28.90 39.86 -62.04
N LEU A 192 -28.74 38.93 -62.98
CA LEU A 192 -29.65 37.79 -63.12
C LEU A 192 -29.36 36.81 -61.99
N SER A 193 -30.12 36.93 -60.91
CA SER A 193 -30.23 35.91 -59.88
C SER A 193 -31.05 34.74 -60.42
N ILE A 194 -30.35 33.71 -60.89
CA ILE A 194 -30.90 32.35 -60.96
C ILE A 194 -30.73 31.76 -59.56
N PRO A 195 -31.80 31.43 -58.82
CA PRO A 195 -31.67 30.68 -57.58
C PRO A 195 -31.36 29.23 -57.95
N VAL A 196 -30.08 28.88 -58.04
CA VAL A 196 -29.67 27.49 -57.99
C VAL A 196 -29.93 27.03 -56.56
N MET A 197 -31.07 26.37 -56.35
CA MET A 197 -31.29 25.47 -55.23
C MET A 197 -30.20 24.41 -55.26
N ARG A 198 -29.08 24.67 -54.57
CA ARG A 198 -28.22 23.59 -54.10
C ARG A 198 -28.91 23.01 -52.88
N GLU A 199 -29.62 21.94 -53.18
CA GLU A 199 -30.05 20.92 -52.27
C GLU A 199 -29.02 20.74 -51.16
N LYS A 200 -29.48 21.05 -49.94
CA LYS A 200 -28.72 21.00 -48.70
C LYS A 200 -28.40 19.53 -48.44
N GLN A 201 -27.30 19.04 -49.00
CA GLN A 201 -26.76 17.75 -48.61
C GLN A 201 -26.48 17.80 -47.11
N LYS A 202 -27.23 16.96 -46.40
CA LYS A 202 -27.21 16.77 -44.95
C LYS A 202 -25.76 16.71 -44.46
N SER A 203 -25.36 17.74 -43.71
CA SER A 203 -24.16 17.72 -42.89
C SER A 203 -24.29 16.62 -41.83
N MET A 204 -23.63 15.47 -42.07
CA MET A 204 -23.33 14.46 -41.04
C MET A 204 -21.96 14.77 -40.40
N PRO A 205 -21.72 14.33 -39.16
CA PRO A 205 -21.10 15.18 -38.14
C PRO A 205 -19.63 14.86 -37.91
N VAL A 206 -18.77 15.86 -38.08
CA VAL A 206 -17.34 15.78 -37.74
C VAL A 206 -17.12 15.42 -36.25
N LEU A 207 -18.09 15.76 -35.38
CA LEU A 207 -18.04 15.47 -33.94
C LEU A 207 -18.24 13.98 -33.61
N SER A 208 -19.06 13.24 -34.37
CA SER A 208 -19.32 11.82 -34.09
C SER A 208 -18.11 10.96 -34.47
N ILE A 209 -17.38 11.35 -35.52
CA ILE A 209 -16.12 10.72 -35.92
C ILE A 209 -15.08 10.88 -34.80
N ALA A 210 -14.95 12.08 -34.24
CA ALA A 210 -14.03 12.34 -33.13
C ALA A 210 -14.35 11.50 -31.88
N LYS A 211 -15.64 11.42 -31.49
CA LYS A 211 -16.06 10.57 -30.36
C LYS A 211 -15.81 9.08 -30.60
N SER A 212 -16.00 8.59 -31.83
CA SER A 212 -15.72 7.18 -32.17
C SER A 212 -14.24 6.81 -32.01
N GLU A 213 -13.33 7.74 -32.30
CA GLU A 213 -11.89 7.48 -32.10
C GLU A 213 -11.50 7.51 -30.63
N LEU A 214 -12.09 8.41 -29.84
CA LEU A 214 -11.90 8.43 -28.38
C LEU A 214 -12.41 7.12 -27.74
N MET A 215 -13.56 6.62 -28.17
CA MET A 215 -14.08 5.32 -27.74
C MET A 215 -13.12 4.18 -28.07
N ARG A 216 -12.56 4.15 -29.28
CA ARG A 216 -11.53 3.17 -29.66
C ARG A 216 -10.32 3.29 -28.75
N GLU A 217 -9.85 4.50 -28.47
CA GLU A 217 -8.69 4.69 -27.60
C GLU A 217 -8.94 4.25 -26.15
N CYS A 218 -10.13 4.49 -25.59
CA CYS A 218 -10.50 3.96 -24.28
C CYS A 218 -10.43 2.42 -24.25
N LEU A 219 -10.97 1.76 -25.28
CA LEU A 219 -10.93 0.30 -25.39
C LEU A 219 -9.50 -0.22 -25.60
N ARG A 220 -8.66 0.48 -26.39
CA ARG A 220 -7.23 0.15 -26.55
C ARG A 220 -6.48 0.29 -25.23
N SER A 221 -6.69 1.40 -24.51
CA SER A 221 -6.08 1.67 -23.19
C SER A 221 -6.46 0.58 -22.18
N LEU A 222 -7.75 0.23 -22.11
CA LEU A 222 -8.24 -0.84 -21.24
C LEU A 222 -7.51 -2.16 -21.52
N ARG A 223 -7.31 -2.52 -22.78
CA ARG A 223 -6.57 -3.74 -23.14
C ARG A 223 -5.06 -3.64 -22.89
N ARG A 224 -4.42 -2.50 -23.19
CA ARG A 224 -2.98 -2.29 -22.94
C ARG A 224 -2.62 -2.34 -21.47
N ASN A 225 -3.51 -1.92 -20.57
CA ASN A 225 -3.28 -1.95 -19.12
C ASN A 225 -3.48 -3.34 -18.51
N HIS A 226 -4.14 -4.25 -19.23
CA HIS A 226 -4.46 -5.61 -18.79
C HIS A 226 -3.97 -6.69 -19.78
N LYS A 227 -2.78 -6.48 -20.39
CA LYS A 227 -2.19 -7.38 -21.41
C LYS A 227 -2.09 -8.86 -21.01
N ASN A 228 -2.00 -9.15 -19.71
CA ASN A 228 -1.81 -10.52 -19.21
C ASN A 228 -3.14 -11.18 -18.77
N ASP A 229 -4.27 -10.49 -18.88
CA ASP A 229 -5.58 -10.97 -18.42
C ASP A 229 -6.67 -10.67 -19.46
N ASP A 230 -6.51 -11.27 -20.65
CA ASP A 230 -7.47 -11.15 -21.76
C ASP A 230 -8.89 -11.58 -21.35
N ALA A 231 -9.02 -12.57 -20.46
CA ALA A 231 -10.32 -13.01 -19.95
C ALA A 231 -11.03 -11.90 -19.14
N ARG A 232 -10.29 -11.11 -18.36
CA ARG A 232 -10.84 -9.94 -17.68
C ARG A 232 -11.22 -8.83 -18.64
N VAL A 233 -10.41 -8.57 -19.67
CA VAL A 233 -10.73 -7.59 -20.72
C VAL A 233 -11.99 -7.98 -21.48
N GLN A 234 -12.13 -9.25 -21.88
CA GLN A 234 -13.34 -9.73 -22.55
C GLN A 234 -14.59 -9.59 -21.68
N ARG A 235 -14.51 -9.94 -20.39
CA ARG A 235 -15.63 -9.74 -19.44
C ARG A 235 -16.00 -8.27 -19.29
N ALA A 236 -15.02 -7.37 -19.31
CA ALA A 236 -15.25 -5.93 -19.29
C ALA A 236 -16.02 -5.47 -20.53
N PHE A 237 -15.54 -5.83 -21.72
CA PHE A 237 -16.18 -5.48 -22.99
C PHE A 237 -17.61 -6.04 -23.11
N GLN A 238 -17.83 -7.29 -22.69
CA GLN A 238 -19.17 -7.87 -22.62
C GLN A 238 -20.09 -7.08 -21.69
N THR A 239 -19.58 -6.70 -20.51
CA THR A 239 -20.36 -5.93 -19.52
C THR A 239 -20.71 -4.53 -20.05
N LEU A 240 -19.74 -3.84 -20.68
CA LEU A 240 -19.97 -2.56 -21.35
C LEU A 240 -21.01 -2.67 -22.47
N LEU A 241 -20.94 -3.74 -23.26
CA LEU A 241 -21.88 -4.00 -24.35
C LEU A 241 -23.30 -4.23 -23.85
N ILE A 242 -23.48 -4.84 -22.68
CA ILE A 242 -24.80 -4.99 -22.05
C ILE A 242 -25.39 -3.63 -21.70
N TYR A 243 -24.61 -2.75 -21.07
CA TYR A 243 -25.11 -1.42 -20.68
C TYR A 243 -25.46 -0.55 -21.90
N VAL A 244 -24.53 -0.45 -22.86
CA VAL A 244 -24.73 0.38 -24.06
C VAL A 244 -25.72 -0.26 -25.03
N GLY A 245 -25.77 -1.59 -25.10
CA GLY A 245 -26.63 -2.32 -26.04
C GLY A 245 -28.08 -2.47 -25.59
N ASN A 246 -28.36 -2.38 -24.29
CA ASN A 246 -29.74 -2.46 -23.77
C ASN A 246 -30.49 -1.13 -23.90
N VAL A 247 -29.80 0.01 -23.80
CA VAL A 247 -30.42 1.34 -23.87
C VAL A 247 -31.13 1.59 -25.21
N PRO A 248 -30.51 1.39 -26.40
CA PRO A 248 -31.20 1.61 -27.67
C PRO A 248 -32.38 0.67 -27.92
N LYS A 249 -32.37 -0.53 -27.31
CA LYS A 249 -33.47 -1.50 -27.45
C LYS A 249 -34.69 -1.12 -26.63
N ASN A 250 -34.49 -0.51 -25.47
CA ASN A 250 -35.55 -0.12 -24.54
C ASN A 250 -35.27 1.31 -24.01
N PRO A 251 -35.39 2.34 -24.86
CA PRO A 251 -34.92 3.68 -24.55
C PRO A 251 -35.69 4.33 -23.42
N ASP A 252 -36.96 3.96 -23.21
CA ASP A 252 -37.82 4.53 -22.17
C ASP A 252 -37.55 3.96 -20.78
N GLU A 253 -36.94 2.76 -20.71
CA GLU A 253 -36.83 2.02 -19.46
C GLU A 253 -35.64 2.50 -18.63
N GLU A 254 -35.94 3.11 -17.48
CA GLU A 254 -34.94 3.79 -16.65
C GLU A 254 -33.93 2.83 -16.01
N LYS A 255 -34.30 1.57 -15.81
CA LYS A 255 -33.40 0.54 -15.26
C LYS A 255 -32.14 0.32 -16.11
N PHE A 256 -32.22 0.56 -17.42
CA PHE A 256 -31.08 0.42 -18.33
C PHE A 256 -30.27 1.72 -18.46
N ARG A 257 -30.84 2.86 -18.08
CA ARG A 257 -30.18 4.16 -18.06
C ARG A 257 -29.47 4.46 -16.75
N LYS A 258 -29.66 3.62 -15.71
CA LYS A 258 -29.07 3.81 -14.38
C LYS A 258 -28.17 2.64 -14.00
N ILE A 259 -26.92 2.93 -13.67
CA ILE A 259 -25.92 1.96 -13.23
C ILE A 259 -25.46 2.30 -11.82
N ARG A 260 -25.47 1.33 -10.91
CA ARG A 260 -25.05 1.51 -9.52
C ARG A 260 -23.55 1.26 -9.38
N LEU A 261 -22.80 2.28 -8.98
CA LEU A 261 -21.35 2.20 -8.83
C LEU A 261 -20.93 1.32 -7.65
N SER A 262 -21.76 1.20 -6.61
CA SER A 262 -21.46 0.31 -5.46
C SER A 262 -21.64 -1.18 -5.75
N ASN A 263 -22.07 -1.58 -6.96
CA ASN A 263 -22.25 -2.99 -7.29
C ASN A 263 -20.87 -3.66 -7.46
N PRO A 264 -20.54 -4.70 -6.67
CA PRO A 264 -19.22 -5.33 -6.72
C PRO A 264 -18.93 -5.97 -8.08
N SER A 265 -19.94 -6.52 -8.77
CA SER A 265 -19.78 -7.07 -10.12
C SER A 265 -19.44 -5.99 -11.14
N PHE A 266 -20.02 -4.80 -11.01
CA PHE A 266 -19.69 -3.67 -11.87
C PHE A 266 -18.26 -3.17 -11.60
N LEU A 267 -17.90 -2.98 -10.33
CA LEU A 267 -16.56 -2.51 -9.94
C LEU A 267 -15.45 -3.43 -10.45
N VAL A 268 -15.57 -4.74 -10.21
CA VAL A 268 -14.55 -5.70 -10.63
C VAL A 268 -14.38 -5.75 -12.16
N ARG A 269 -15.50 -5.67 -12.90
CA ARG A 269 -15.52 -5.85 -14.37
C ARG A 269 -15.26 -4.58 -15.15
N VAL A 270 -15.67 -3.41 -14.66
CA VAL A 270 -15.61 -2.15 -15.42
C VAL A 270 -15.15 -0.99 -14.53
N GLY A 271 -15.72 -0.83 -13.34
CA GLY A 271 -15.49 0.36 -12.50
C GLY A 271 -14.05 0.54 -12.03
N ASN A 272 -13.32 -0.54 -11.78
CA ASN A 272 -11.91 -0.53 -11.36
C ASN A 272 -10.94 -0.59 -12.55
N LEU A 273 -11.44 -0.62 -13.79
CA LEU A 273 -10.60 -0.67 -14.98
C LEU A 273 -10.41 0.73 -15.56
N ILE A 274 -9.16 1.08 -15.85
CA ILE A 274 -8.79 2.36 -16.46
C ILE A 274 -9.43 2.42 -17.87
N GLY A 275 -10.21 3.47 -18.13
CA GLY A 275 -10.95 3.67 -19.38
C GLY A 275 -12.38 3.09 -19.37
N GLY A 276 -12.77 2.28 -18.37
CA GLY A 276 -14.11 1.69 -18.31
C GLY A 276 -15.22 2.71 -18.03
N ILE A 277 -15.02 3.57 -17.03
CA ILE A 277 -15.97 4.64 -16.68
C ILE A 277 -15.96 5.75 -17.76
N GLU A 278 -14.78 6.13 -18.23
CA GLU A 278 -14.60 7.14 -19.29
C GLU A 278 -15.33 6.74 -20.58
N PHE A 279 -15.29 5.46 -20.95
CA PHE A 279 -16.06 4.95 -22.09
C PHE A 279 -17.58 5.14 -21.92
N LEU A 280 -18.11 4.91 -20.70
CA LEU A 280 -19.53 5.15 -20.41
C LEU A 280 -19.86 6.66 -20.45
N GLU A 281 -18.97 7.52 -19.97
CA GLU A 281 -19.13 8.97 -20.07
C GLU A 281 -19.15 9.45 -21.52
N LEU A 282 -18.31 8.88 -22.41
CA LEU A 282 -18.35 9.14 -23.85
C LEU A 282 -19.65 8.70 -24.52
N CYS A 283 -20.30 7.66 -23.98
CA CYS A 283 -21.63 7.21 -24.40
C CYS A 283 -22.77 8.09 -23.87
N GLY A 284 -22.47 9.07 -22.99
CA GLY A 284 -23.42 10.03 -22.44
C GLY A 284 -23.86 9.77 -21.00
N PHE A 285 -23.28 8.77 -20.31
CA PHE A 285 -23.59 8.53 -18.90
C PHE A 285 -22.91 9.58 -18.01
N GLU A 286 -23.65 10.13 -17.05
CA GLU A 286 -23.17 11.18 -16.15
C GLU A 286 -23.16 10.67 -14.71
N LYS A 287 -22.14 11.05 -13.94
CA LYS A 287 -22.09 10.77 -12.49
C LYS A 287 -23.10 11.67 -11.79
N THR A 288 -23.96 11.09 -10.97
CA THR A 288 -24.87 11.85 -10.10
C THR A 288 -24.07 12.61 -9.02
N GLU A 289 -24.60 13.70 -8.48
CA GLU A 289 -23.96 14.58 -7.49
C GLU A 289 -23.39 13.85 -6.25
N GLY A 290 -23.97 12.71 -5.88
CA GLY A 290 -23.47 11.86 -4.78
C GLY A 290 -22.41 10.82 -5.18
N GLY A 291 -22.03 10.72 -6.46
CA GLY A 291 -21.04 9.75 -6.95
C GLY A 291 -21.45 8.27 -6.81
N GLN A 292 -22.71 7.97 -6.49
CA GLN A 292 -23.20 6.61 -6.24
C GLN A 292 -23.74 5.90 -7.49
N PHE A 293 -24.16 6.68 -8.49
CA PHE A 293 -24.78 6.17 -9.71
C PHE A 293 -24.20 6.87 -10.94
N LEU A 294 -24.17 6.12 -12.05
CA LEU A 294 -24.07 6.64 -13.41
C LEU A 294 -25.46 6.64 -14.01
N TYR A 295 -25.88 7.77 -14.55
CA TYR A 295 -27.21 7.98 -15.12
C TYR A 295 -27.13 8.55 -16.52
N LEU A 296 -27.92 8.06 -17.45
CA LEU A 296 -28.06 8.60 -18.80
C LEU A 296 -29.40 9.35 -18.92
N PRO A 297 -29.38 10.70 -18.92
CA PRO A 297 -30.58 11.51 -19.09
C PRO A 297 -31.26 11.24 -20.44
N ARG A 298 -32.59 11.23 -20.48
CA ARG A 298 -33.38 11.03 -21.71
C ARG A 298 -32.96 12.00 -22.82
N ASP A 299 -32.73 13.26 -22.46
CA ASP A 299 -32.40 14.33 -23.41
C ASP A 299 -30.99 14.18 -24.02
N LYS A 300 -30.12 13.38 -23.38
CA LYS A 300 -28.74 13.14 -23.82
C LYS A 300 -28.56 11.77 -24.48
N VAL A 301 -29.64 11.02 -24.71
CA VAL A 301 -29.59 9.73 -25.42
C VAL A 301 -29.35 9.98 -26.90
N ASP A 302 -28.09 9.89 -27.32
CA ASP A 302 -27.73 9.88 -28.75
C ASP A 302 -27.63 8.44 -29.26
N MET A 303 -28.67 8.01 -29.97
CA MET A 303 -28.75 6.68 -30.55
C MET A 303 -27.59 6.39 -31.51
N SER A 304 -27.12 7.37 -32.27
CA SER A 304 -26.00 7.18 -33.20
C SER A 304 -24.73 6.85 -32.43
N ILE A 305 -24.47 7.55 -31.33
CA ILE A 305 -23.30 7.32 -30.47
C ILE A 305 -23.39 5.94 -29.83
N LEU A 306 -24.56 5.54 -29.31
CA LEU A 306 -24.75 4.22 -28.68
C LEU A 306 -24.58 3.07 -29.68
N TYR A 307 -25.10 3.20 -30.91
CA TYR A 307 -24.88 2.20 -31.95
C TYR A 307 -23.42 2.11 -32.38
N SER A 308 -22.73 3.25 -32.54
CA SER A 308 -21.29 3.28 -32.83
C SER A 308 -20.50 2.61 -31.70
N ALA A 309 -20.77 2.96 -30.45
CA ALA A 309 -20.11 2.37 -29.27
C ALA A 309 -20.34 0.84 -29.19
N ALA A 310 -21.57 0.38 -29.43
CA ALA A 310 -21.89 -1.05 -29.47
C ALA A 310 -21.17 -1.77 -30.62
N SER A 311 -21.04 -1.12 -31.78
CA SER A 311 -20.29 -1.67 -32.93
C SER A 311 -18.80 -1.79 -32.61
N GLU A 312 -18.19 -0.78 -31.99
CA GLU A 312 -16.78 -0.80 -31.57
C GLU A 312 -16.52 -1.91 -30.54
N LEU A 313 -17.39 -2.06 -29.55
CA LEU A 313 -17.29 -3.13 -28.56
C LEU A 313 -17.42 -4.53 -29.19
N LYS A 314 -18.34 -4.70 -30.14
CA LYS A 314 -18.46 -5.96 -30.89
C LYS A 314 -17.20 -6.23 -31.69
N SER A 315 -16.69 -5.24 -32.42
CA SER A 315 -15.43 -5.33 -33.15
C SER A 315 -14.28 -5.76 -32.24
N ALA A 316 -14.17 -5.15 -31.06
CA ALA A 316 -13.17 -5.47 -30.04
C ALA A 316 -13.28 -6.89 -29.49
N LEU A 317 -14.49 -7.42 -29.34
CA LEU A 317 -14.74 -8.81 -28.91
C LEU A 317 -14.45 -9.82 -30.02
N THR A 318 -14.74 -9.50 -31.27
CA THR A 318 -14.55 -10.41 -32.40
C THR A 318 -13.13 -10.41 -32.96
N ASN A 319 -12.38 -9.32 -32.79
CA ASN A 319 -11.05 -9.16 -33.37
C ASN A 319 -9.96 -9.48 -32.33
N PRO A 320 -9.22 -10.60 -32.48
CA PRO A 320 -8.15 -10.97 -31.57
C PRO A 320 -7.05 -9.91 -31.50
N PHE A 321 -6.85 -9.13 -32.55
CA PHE A 321 -5.79 -8.11 -32.66
C PHE A 321 -6.23 -6.70 -32.26
N PHE A 322 -7.46 -6.52 -31.79
CA PHE A 322 -7.96 -5.21 -31.39
C PHE A 322 -7.08 -4.58 -30.30
N GLY A 323 -6.42 -3.46 -30.60
CA GLY A 323 -5.56 -2.71 -29.67
C GLY A 323 -4.08 -3.09 -29.64
N LEU A 324 -3.60 -3.94 -30.55
CA LEU A 324 -2.18 -4.27 -30.73
C LEU A 324 -1.40 -3.29 -31.63
N LEU A 325 -2.08 -2.30 -32.22
CA LEU A 325 -1.49 -1.30 -33.14
C LEU A 325 -1.45 0.10 -32.54
#